data_AF-A0A1Y3B066-F1
#
_entry.id   AF-A0A1Y3B066-F1
#
_cell.length_a   1.000
_cell.length_b   1.000
_cell.length_c   1.000
_cell.angle_alpha   90.00
_cell.angle_beta   90.00
_cell.angle_gamma   90.00
#
_symmetry.space_group_name_H-M   'P 1'
#
loop_
_entity.id
_entity.type
_entity.pdbx_description
1 polymer ?
#
loop_
_entity_poly.entity_id
_entity_poly.type
_entity_poly.pdbx_seq_one_letter_code
_entity_poly.pdbx_strand_id
1 'polypeptide(L)'
;MFSAVQQVQRDSPEVPVTGKRQSPIDIHTKNVVNERTKRSVLQDDAKPLYIDYSPLTGVQLTIQNTGHGWQLSIPDEHAKKCEITGGTLGSDRYRLLQIHAHWGRDSKTGSEHTVNGRTYPCEIHL
;
A
#
# COMPACT_ATOMS: atom_id res chain seq x y z
N MET A 1 16.44 -39.91 -14.72
CA MET A 1 16.52 -39.56 -13.28
C MET A 1 15.79 -38.26 -13.10
N PHE A 2 14.62 -38.30 -12.46
CA PHE A 2 13.86 -37.10 -12.09
C PHE A 2 14.46 -36.55 -10.80
N SER A 3 14.97 -35.32 -10.82
CA SER A 3 15.37 -34.61 -9.60
C SER A 3 14.15 -33.88 -9.08
N ALA A 4 13.63 -34.33 -7.94
CA ALA A 4 12.58 -33.64 -7.20
C ALA A 4 13.21 -32.42 -6.52
N VAL A 5 12.86 -31.23 -6.98
CA VAL A 5 13.14 -30.00 -6.23
C VAL A 5 12.17 -29.97 -5.07
N GLN A 6 12.69 -30.22 -3.88
CA GLN A 6 11.96 -30.10 -2.62
C GLN A 6 11.49 -28.65 -2.50
N GLN A 7 10.18 -28.42 -2.65
CA GLN A 7 9.57 -27.14 -2.30
C GLN A 7 9.77 -26.93 -0.81
N VAL A 8 10.62 -25.97 -0.46
CA VAL A 8 10.66 -25.43 0.90
C VAL A 8 9.34 -24.70 1.09
N GLN A 9 8.34 -25.37 1.67
CA GLN A 9 7.20 -24.70 2.29
C GLN A 9 7.77 -23.79 3.37
N ARG A 10 7.90 -22.50 3.05
CA ARG A 10 8.03 -21.48 4.07
C ARG A 10 6.63 -21.31 4.64
N ASP A 11 6.43 -21.77 5.87
CA ASP A 11 5.21 -21.49 6.63
C ASP A 11 4.99 -19.97 6.60
N SER A 12 4.00 -19.56 5.82
CA SER A 12 3.52 -18.19 5.85
C SER A 12 2.85 -18.01 7.22
N PRO A 13 3.19 -16.97 8.00
CA PRO A 13 2.55 -16.75 9.29
C PRO A 13 1.03 -16.68 9.09
N GLU A 14 0.28 -17.37 9.95
CA GLU A 14 -1.19 -17.32 9.95
C GLU A 14 -1.63 -15.85 10.05
N VAL A 15 -2.22 -15.33 8.97
CA VAL A 15 -2.76 -13.98 8.94
C VAL A 15 -4.00 -13.97 9.84
N PRO A 16 -4.09 -13.11 10.87
CA PRO A 16 -5.26 -13.06 11.73
C PRO A 16 -6.50 -12.55 10.97
N VAL A 17 -7.31 -13.47 10.43
CA VAL A 17 -8.44 -13.13 9.55
C VAL A 17 -9.69 -12.55 10.27
N THR A 18 -9.69 -12.45 11.60
CA THR A 18 -10.87 -12.02 12.39
C THR A 18 -10.63 -10.77 13.25
N GLY A 19 -9.68 -9.91 12.87
CA GLY A 19 -9.38 -8.68 13.60
C GLY A 19 -10.43 -7.57 13.40
N LYS A 20 -10.54 -6.64 14.38
CA LYS A 20 -11.44 -5.46 14.30
C LYS A 20 -10.94 -4.33 13.39
N ARG A 21 -9.74 -4.46 12.82
CA ARG A 21 -9.05 -3.45 11.99
C ARG A 21 -8.33 -4.12 10.82
N GLN A 22 -9.03 -5.04 10.15
CA GLN A 22 -8.53 -5.70 8.95
C GLN A 22 -8.71 -4.79 7.73
N SER A 23 -7.80 -4.94 6.78
CA SER A 23 -7.86 -4.39 5.44
C SER A 23 -7.88 -5.55 4.43
N PRO A 24 -8.35 -5.33 3.19
CA PRO A 24 -8.94 -4.09 2.68
C PRO A 24 -10.37 -3.85 3.19
N ILE A 25 -10.94 -2.69 2.87
CA ILE A 25 -12.35 -2.33 3.14
C ILE A 25 -13.03 -1.74 1.90
N ASP A 26 -14.37 -1.72 1.89
CA ASP A 26 -15.13 -0.90 0.95
C ASP A 26 -15.26 0.54 1.47
N ILE A 27 -14.74 1.50 0.70
CA ILE A 27 -14.81 2.92 1.02
C ILE A 27 -16.15 3.46 0.55
N HIS A 28 -17.11 3.50 1.49
CA HIS A 28 -18.41 4.12 1.25
C HIS A 28 -18.25 5.65 1.33
N THR A 29 -18.15 6.33 0.19
CA THR A 29 -17.77 7.76 0.14
C THR A 29 -18.72 8.67 0.93
N LYS A 30 -20.00 8.30 1.04
CA LYS A 30 -21.00 9.00 1.86
C LYS A 30 -20.72 8.96 3.38
N ASN A 31 -19.92 8.00 3.84
CA ASN A 31 -19.59 7.77 5.25
C ASN A 31 -18.20 8.32 5.61
N VAL A 32 -17.45 8.88 4.65
CA VAL A 32 -16.09 9.36 4.89
C VAL A 32 -16.15 10.70 5.63
N VAL A 33 -15.58 10.71 6.83
CA VAL A 33 -15.54 11.88 7.71
C VAL A 33 -14.14 12.07 8.27
N ASN A 34 -13.81 13.30 8.64
CA ASN A 34 -12.64 13.55 9.46
C ASN A 34 -12.89 12.99 10.87
N GLU A 35 -12.01 12.12 11.35
CA GLU A 35 -12.21 11.48 12.66
C GLU A 35 -12.25 12.46 13.84
N ARG A 36 -11.53 13.58 13.76
CA ARG A 36 -11.45 14.59 14.81
C ARG A 36 -12.70 15.47 14.83
N THR A 37 -13.13 15.97 13.68
CA THR A 37 -14.23 16.94 13.59
C THR A 37 -15.59 16.29 13.37
N LYS A 38 -15.61 15.02 12.95
CA LYS A 38 -16.79 14.26 12.52
C LYS A 38 -17.54 14.90 11.33
N ARG A 39 -16.90 15.84 10.62
CA ARG A 39 -17.45 16.48 9.42
C ARG A 39 -17.03 15.74 8.17
N SER A 40 -17.76 15.96 7.08
CA SER A 40 -17.34 15.52 5.76
C SER A 40 -15.93 16.04 5.45
N VAL A 41 -15.07 15.18 4.91
CA VAL A 41 -13.70 15.56 4.50
C VAL A 41 -13.70 16.65 3.42
N LEU A 42 -14.81 16.84 2.71
CA LEU A 42 -14.97 17.92 1.71
C LEU A 42 -15.25 19.29 2.33
N GLN A 43 -15.59 19.33 3.63
CA GLN A 43 -16.01 20.53 4.35
C GLN A 43 -15.03 20.90 5.48
N ASP A 44 -13.92 20.19 5.59
CA ASP A 44 -13.01 20.30 6.72
C ASP A 44 -11.60 20.72 6.27
N ASP A 45 -10.91 21.43 7.14
CA ASP A 45 -9.53 21.90 6.92
C ASP A 45 -8.56 20.74 7.18
N ALA A 46 -8.68 19.67 6.38
CA ALA A 46 -7.78 18.54 6.45
C ALA A 46 -6.34 19.02 6.23
N LYS A 47 -5.44 18.63 7.13
CA LYS A 47 -4.02 18.95 6.96
C LYS A 47 -3.52 18.30 5.67
N PRO A 48 -2.71 18.99 4.85
CA PRO A 48 -2.15 18.40 3.65
C PRO A 48 -1.26 17.20 3.97
N LEU A 49 -1.30 16.20 3.09
CA LEU A 49 -0.32 15.11 3.05
C LEU A 49 0.83 15.54 2.14
N TYR A 50 2.06 15.42 2.62
CA TYR A 50 3.26 15.77 1.86
C TYR A 50 4.03 14.50 1.53
N ILE A 51 4.36 14.34 0.25
CA ILE A 51 5.11 13.21 -0.28
C ILE A 51 6.35 13.76 -0.98
N ASP A 52 7.53 13.41 -0.49
CA ASP A 52 8.79 13.74 -1.15
C ASP A 52 9.59 12.47 -1.44
N TYR A 53 9.50 12.01 -2.69
CA TYR A 53 10.31 10.91 -3.23
C TYR A 53 11.28 11.40 -4.32
N SER A 54 11.48 12.72 -4.43
CA SER A 54 12.46 13.29 -5.35
C SER A 54 13.90 12.74 -5.20
N PRO A 55 14.35 12.27 -4.01
CA PRO A 55 15.67 11.64 -3.85
C PRO A 55 15.85 10.31 -4.57
N LEU A 56 14.81 9.76 -5.20
CA LEU A 56 14.90 8.59 -6.08
C LEU A 56 15.24 8.95 -7.54
N THR A 57 15.33 10.24 -7.87
CA THR A 57 15.67 10.67 -9.23
C THR A 57 17.09 10.21 -9.60
N GLY A 58 17.22 9.46 -10.71
CA GLY A 58 18.51 8.94 -11.17
C GLY A 58 19.06 7.77 -10.34
N VAL A 59 18.28 7.24 -9.41
CA VAL A 59 18.66 6.07 -8.61
C VAL A 59 18.30 4.79 -9.36
N GLN A 60 19.24 3.86 -9.42
CA GLN A 60 18.94 2.52 -9.92
C GLN A 60 18.16 1.74 -8.87
N LEU A 61 16.93 1.35 -9.20
CA LEU A 61 16.08 0.56 -8.33
C LEU A 61 15.94 -0.86 -8.84
N THR A 62 15.72 -1.81 -7.92
CA THR A 62 15.56 -3.23 -8.25
C THR A 62 14.11 -3.64 -8.04
N ILE A 63 13.53 -4.26 -9.08
CA ILE A 63 12.22 -4.93 -9.02
C ILE A 63 12.45 -6.43 -8.91
N GLN A 64 11.76 -7.08 -7.99
CA GLN A 64 11.77 -8.53 -7.82
C GLN A 64 10.36 -9.11 -7.92
N ASN A 65 10.25 -10.33 -8.44
CA ASN A 65 9.03 -11.13 -8.33
C ASN A 65 9.11 -11.98 -7.06
N THR A 66 8.18 -11.78 -6.14
CA THR A 66 8.16 -12.44 -4.82
C THR A 66 7.38 -13.75 -4.80
N GLY A 67 6.75 -14.12 -5.92
CA GLY A 67 5.76 -15.21 -6.00
C GLY A 67 4.34 -14.77 -5.64
N HIS A 68 4.17 -13.60 -5.02
CA HIS A 68 2.86 -13.00 -4.69
C HIS A 68 2.57 -11.74 -5.50
N GLY A 69 3.57 -11.19 -6.16
CA GLY A 69 3.49 -9.98 -6.97
C GLY A 69 4.88 -9.50 -7.37
N TRP A 70 4.96 -8.28 -7.89
CA TRP A 70 6.24 -7.57 -8.01
C TRP A 70 6.43 -6.66 -6.82
N GLN A 71 7.68 -6.50 -6.38
CA GLN A 71 8.09 -5.56 -5.34
C GLN A 71 9.29 -4.77 -5.84
N LEU A 72 9.21 -3.46 -5.74
CA LEU A 72 10.31 -2.52 -5.89
C LEU A 72 10.84 -2.19 -4.49
N SER A 73 12.11 -2.46 -4.21
CA SER A 73 12.71 -2.12 -2.90
C SER A 73 13.49 -0.81 -3.00
N ILE A 74 13.35 0.06 -1.99
CA ILE A 74 14.11 1.31 -1.91
C ILE A 74 15.38 1.07 -1.08
N PRO A 75 16.59 1.35 -1.62
CA PRO A 75 17.81 1.19 -0.85
C PRO A 75 17.81 2.09 0.39
N ASP A 76 18.28 1.58 1.54
CA ASP A 76 18.23 2.26 2.84
C ASP A 76 18.83 3.67 2.83
N GLU A 77 19.90 3.87 2.06
CA GLU A 77 20.57 5.17 1.90
C GLU A 77 19.68 6.24 1.25
N HIS A 78 18.77 5.82 0.38
CA HIS A 78 17.78 6.67 -0.29
C HIS A 78 16.47 6.76 0.51
N ALA A 79 16.03 5.65 1.12
CA ALA A 79 14.80 5.58 1.91
C ALA A 79 14.75 6.61 3.05
N LYS A 80 15.92 6.93 3.66
CA LYS A 80 16.04 7.95 4.72
C LYS A 80 15.58 9.35 4.32
N LYS A 81 15.51 9.64 3.03
CA LYS A 81 15.10 10.94 2.48
C LYS A 81 13.78 10.86 1.72
N CYS A 82 13.23 9.67 1.52
CA CYS A 82 11.99 9.44 0.80
C CYS A 82 10.87 9.29 1.81
N GLU A 83 10.14 10.36 2.09
CA GLU A 83 9.23 10.40 3.24
C GLU A 83 7.83 10.90 2.89
N ILE A 84 6.85 10.35 3.61
CA ILE A 84 5.50 10.87 3.69
C ILE A 84 5.27 11.46 5.09
N THR A 85 4.68 12.66 5.13
CA THR A 85 4.44 13.43 6.34
C THR A 85 3.12 14.20 6.27
N GLY A 86 2.63 14.71 7.40
CA GLY A 86 1.39 15.49 7.44
C GLY A 86 0.13 14.62 7.37
N GLY A 87 -0.99 15.21 6.94
CA GLY A 87 -2.28 14.52 6.90
C GLY A 87 -2.68 13.93 8.27
N THR A 88 -3.14 12.68 8.25
CA THR A 88 -3.49 11.89 9.45
C THR A 88 -2.26 11.39 10.21
N LEU A 89 -1.05 11.50 9.66
CA LEU A 89 0.21 11.10 10.30
C LEU A 89 0.70 12.13 11.34
N GLY A 90 0.08 13.32 11.39
CA GLY A 90 0.42 14.34 12.38
C GLY A 90 1.85 14.86 12.20
N SER A 91 2.69 14.69 13.23
CA SER A 91 4.11 15.05 13.23
C SER A 91 5.03 13.91 12.82
N ASP A 92 4.49 12.71 12.61
CA ASP A 92 5.27 11.53 12.30
C ASP A 92 5.78 11.57 10.86
N ARG A 93 6.91 10.89 10.64
CA ARG A 93 7.57 10.77 9.34
C ARG A 93 7.73 9.29 9.02
N TYR A 94 7.23 8.88 7.87
CA TYR A 94 7.31 7.49 7.41
C TYR A 94 8.19 7.42 6.17
N ARG A 95 9.12 6.48 6.16
CA ARG A 95 10.06 6.27 5.05
C ARG A 95 9.48 5.27 4.06
N LEU A 96 9.65 5.55 2.77
CA LEU A 96 9.32 4.61 1.71
C LEU A 96 10.36 3.48 1.67
N LEU A 97 9.93 2.25 1.96
CA LEU A 97 10.81 1.07 1.97
C LEU A 97 10.62 0.20 0.73
N GLN A 98 9.40 0.09 0.24
CA GLN A 98 9.07 -0.75 -0.89
C GLN A 98 7.81 -0.25 -1.58
N ILE A 99 7.61 -0.66 -2.83
CA ILE A 99 6.36 -0.48 -3.56
C ILE A 99 5.97 -1.85 -4.12
N HIS A 100 4.70 -2.22 -4.02
CA HIS A 100 4.13 -3.40 -4.69
C HIS A 100 2.73 -3.09 -5.20
N ALA A 101 2.14 -4.02 -5.93
CA ALA A 101 0.79 -3.86 -6.41
C ALA A 101 -0.01 -5.16 -6.35
N HIS A 102 -1.32 -5.00 -6.29
CA HIS A 102 -2.32 -6.03 -6.44
C HIS A 102 -3.08 -5.75 -7.74
N TRP A 103 -3.30 -6.78 -8.57
CA TRP A 103 -3.99 -6.63 -9.85
C TRP A 103 -4.83 -7.87 -10.17
N GLY A 104 -5.84 -7.67 -11.01
CA GLY A 104 -6.74 -8.73 -11.43
C GLY A 104 -6.34 -9.35 -12.74
N ARG A 105 -7.16 -10.30 -13.20
CA ARG A 105 -6.97 -10.95 -14.50
C ARG A 105 -7.29 -10.03 -15.67
N ASP A 106 -8.14 -9.03 -15.45
CA ASP A 106 -8.64 -8.11 -16.47
C ASP A 106 -8.85 -6.70 -15.91
N SER A 107 -9.31 -5.80 -16.76
CA SER A 107 -9.55 -4.40 -16.40
C SER A 107 -10.81 -4.15 -15.57
N LYS A 108 -11.48 -5.19 -15.06
CA LYS A 108 -12.69 -5.06 -14.23
C LYS A 108 -12.42 -5.32 -12.76
N THR A 109 -11.34 -6.03 -12.42
CA THR A 109 -11.04 -6.49 -11.06
C THR A 109 -9.56 -6.28 -10.74
N GLY A 110 -9.18 -6.24 -9.46
CA GLY A 110 -7.77 -6.27 -9.07
C GLY A 110 -7.39 -5.50 -7.82
N SER A 111 -8.01 -4.35 -7.58
CA SER A 111 -7.81 -3.59 -6.35
C SER A 111 -8.28 -4.39 -5.13
N GLU A 112 -7.59 -4.20 -4.01
CA GLU A 112 -7.98 -4.80 -2.74
C GLU A 112 -9.10 -3.97 -2.10
N HIS A 113 -8.90 -2.65 -1.99
CA HIS A 113 -9.95 -1.72 -1.61
C HIS A 113 -10.95 -1.52 -2.75
N THR A 114 -12.19 -1.21 -2.38
CA THR A 114 -13.24 -0.80 -3.31
C THR A 114 -13.77 0.58 -2.95
N VAL A 115 -14.41 1.24 -3.91
CA VAL A 115 -15.06 2.54 -3.69
C VAL A 115 -16.54 2.41 -4.04
N ASN A 116 -17.41 2.46 -3.03
CA ASN A 116 -18.84 2.20 -3.18
C ASN A 116 -19.13 0.88 -3.90
N GLY A 117 -18.41 -0.19 -3.54
CA GLY A 117 -18.49 -1.52 -4.14
C GLY A 117 -17.81 -1.66 -5.51
N ARG A 118 -17.22 -0.58 -6.06
CA ARG A 118 -16.50 -0.62 -7.33
C ARG A 118 -15.04 -1.02 -7.13
N THR A 119 -14.61 -2.04 -7.86
CA THR A 119 -13.21 -2.46 -8.02
C THR A 119 -12.49 -1.69 -9.12
N TYR A 120 -11.16 -1.63 -9.02
CA TYR A 120 -10.27 -1.09 -10.04
C TYR A 120 -9.32 -2.18 -10.56
N PRO A 121 -8.70 -2.01 -11.74
CA PRO A 121 -7.81 -3.03 -12.33
C PRO A 121 -6.58 -3.38 -11.49
N CYS A 122 -6.10 -2.41 -10.71
CA CYS A 122 -4.84 -2.49 -9.98
C CYS A 122 -4.88 -1.51 -8.80
N GLU A 123 -4.21 -1.87 -7.71
CA GLU A 123 -3.95 -1.04 -6.54
C GLU A 123 -2.46 -1.10 -6.21
N ILE A 124 -1.85 0.06 -5.94
CA ILE A 124 -0.42 0.18 -5.62
C ILE A 124 -0.30 0.51 -4.14
N HIS A 125 0.55 -0.26 -3.46
CA HIS A 125 0.94 -0.03 -2.07
C HIS A 125 2.37 0.50 -2.02
N LEU A 126 2.56 1.57 -1.25
CA LEU A 126 3.83 2.26 -1.01
C LEU A 126 4.15 2.20 0.49
#